data_AF-A0A845LQQ3-F1
#
_entry.id   AF-A0A845LQQ3-F1
#
_cell.length_a   1.000
_cell.length_b   1.000
_cell.length_c   1.000
_cell.angle_alpha   90.00
_cell.angle_beta   90.00
_cell.angle_gamma   90.00
#
_symmetry.space_group_name_H-M   'P 1'
#
loop_
_entity.id
_entity.type
_entity.pdbx_description
1 polymer ?
#
loop_
_entity_poly.entity_id
_entity_poly.type
_entity_poly.pdbx_seq_one_letter_code
_entity_poly.pdbx_strand_id
1 'polypeptide(L)' 'MSKKSDVFGKPMKVINIGLETFYHSLKEQGVTAAHVEWKPPAGGNDKLLAILDKMK' A
#
# COMPACT_ATOMS: atom_id res chain seq x y z
N MET A 1 12.68 -27.28 5.79
CA MET A 1 11.77 -26.62 6.76
C MET A 1 11.93 -25.12 6.61
N SER A 2 10.86 -24.39 6.29
CA SER A 2 10.94 -22.94 6.03
C SER A 2 11.32 -22.18 7.29
N LYS A 3 12.35 -21.34 7.19
CA LYS A 3 12.90 -20.52 8.29
C LYS A 3 11.85 -19.47 8.64
N LYS A 4 11.12 -19.65 9.75
CA LYS A 4 10.13 -18.67 10.22
C LYS A 4 10.84 -17.34 10.48
N SER A 5 10.40 -16.29 9.80
CA SER A 5 10.85 -14.93 10.05
C SER A 5 10.38 -14.51 11.45
N ASP A 6 11.31 -13.99 12.25
CA ASP A 6 11.09 -13.59 13.65
C ASP A 6 10.37 -12.23 13.72
N VAL A 7 9.12 -12.20 13.24
CA VAL A 7 8.29 -11.00 13.11
C VAL A 7 7.16 -10.92 14.15
N PHE A 8 6.88 -12.02 14.84
CA PHE A 8 5.81 -12.08 15.84
C PHE A 8 6.29 -11.49 17.18
N GLY A 9 5.42 -10.76 17.88
CA GLY A 9 5.73 -10.16 19.19
C GLY A 9 6.54 -8.86 19.14
N LYS A 10 6.87 -8.35 17.94
CA LYS A 10 7.56 -7.07 17.75
C LYS A 10 6.58 -5.97 17.32
N PRO A 11 6.86 -4.69 17.65
CA PRO A 11 6.07 -3.58 17.16
C PRO A 11 6.01 -3.56 15.62
N MET A 12 4.79 -3.60 15.07
CA MET A 12 4.56 -3.60 13.63
C MET A 12 4.35 -2.18 13.11
N LYS A 13 4.96 -1.86 11.98
CA LYS A 13 4.71 -0.64 11.21
C LYS A 13 4.06 -1.02 9.89
N VAL A 14 2.93 -0.38 9.56
CA VAL A 14 2.11 -0.77 8.40
C VAL A 14 2.06 0.36 7.36
N ILE A 15 2.19 -0.01 6.09
CA ILE A 15 1.87 0.84 4.95
C ILE A 15 0.59 0.27 4.32
N ASN A 16 -0.52 0.98 4.46
CA ASN A 16 -1.81 0.56 3.91
C ASN A 16 -1.96 1.05 2.47
N ILE A 17 -2.09 0.12 1.53
CA ILE A 17 -2.45 0.38 0.12
C ILE A 17 -3.79 -0.31 -0.12
N GLY A 18 -4.83 0.46 -0.46
CA GLY A 18 -6.17 -0.07 -0.67
C GLY A 18 -7.23 0.74 0.06
N LEU A 19 -8.13 0.06 0.79
CA LEU A 19 -9.24 0.72 1.47
C LEU A 19 -8.76 1.54 2.66
N GLU A 20 -9.21 2.80 2.72
CA GLU A 20 -8.89 3.72 3.81
C GLU A 20 -9.43 3.21 5.17
N THR A 21 -10.55 2.49 5.17
CA THR A 21 -11.14 1.91 6.38
C THR A 21 -10.19 0.96 7.12
N PHE A 22 -9.33 0.24 6.40
CA PHE A 22 -8.32 -0.63 7.04
C PHE A 22 -7.24 0.16 7.75
N TYR A 23 -6.84 1.31 7.19
CA TYR A 23 -5.93 2.22 7.88
C TYR A 23 -6.53 2.73 9.18
N HIS A 24 -7.80 3.15 9.17
CA HIS A 24 -8.50 3.63 10.36
C HIS A 24 -8.62 2.53 11.43
N SER A 25 -9.01 1.31 11.06
CA SER A 25 -9.06 0.18 12.00
C SER A 25 -7.72 -0.13 12.65
N LEU A 26 -6.60 0.02 11.92
CA LEU A 26 -5.26 -0.15 12.48
C LEU A 26 -4.90 0.98 13.46
N LYS A 27 -5.27 2.22 13.14
CA LYS A 27 -5.05 3.38 14.00
C LYS A 27 -5.81 3.29 15.31
N GLU A 28 -7.05 2.81 15.29
CA GLU A 28 -7.87 2.57 16.49
C GLU A 28 -7.24 1.53 17.43
N GLN A 29 -6.53 0.55 16.89
CA GLN A 29 -5.77 -0.45 17.64
C GLN A 29 -4.39 0.06 18.14
N GLY A 30 -4.06 1.33 17.91
CA GLY A 30 -2.80 1.94 18.31
C GLY A 30 -1.60 1.53 17.44
N VAL A 31 -1.83 0.92 16.27
CA VAL A 31 -0.75 0.51 15.36
C VAL A 31 -0.15 1.74 14.66
N THR A 32 1.18 1.74 14.50
CA THR A 32 1.86 2.74 13.66
C THR A 32 1.60 2.42 12.19
N ALA A 33 0.75 3.21 11.54
CA ALA A 33 0.38 3.01 10.15
C ALA A 33 0.48 4.30 9.33
N ALA A 34 0.72 4.17 8.03
CA ALA A 34 0.59 5.23 7.02
C ALA A 34 -0.29 4.72 5.87
N HIS A 35 -1.17 5.57 5.33
CA HIS A 35 -1.98 5.22 4.16
C HIS A 35 -1.37 5.83 2.89
N VAL A 36 -1.33 5.02 1.83
CA VAL A 36 -0.92 5.47 0.50
C VAL A 36 -2.16 5.72 -0.32
N GLU A 37 -2.35 6.98 -0.74
CA GLU A 37 -3.33 7.35 -1.77
C GLU A 37 -2.84 6.90 -3.14
N TRP A 38 -2.85 5.59 -3.37
CA TRP A 38 -2.39 5.01 -4.62
C TRP A 38 -3.48 5.08 -5.69
N LYS A 39 -3.06 5.40 -6.92
CA LYS A 39 -3.89 5.29 -8.13
C LYS A 39 -3.06 4.66 -9.26
N PRO A 40 -3.68 3.90 -10.17
CA PRO A 40 -2.98 3.38 -11.34
C PRO A 40 -2.47 4.53 -12.22
N PRO A 41 -1.31 4.36 -12.89
CA PRO A 41 -0.80 5.35 -13.83
C PRO A 41 -1.84 5.59 -14.93
N ALA A 42 -1.91 6.82 -15.43
CA ALA A 42 -2.94 7.23 -16.38
C ALA A 42 -4.39 6.96 -15.92
N GLY A 43 -4.63 6.79 -14.61
CA GLY A 43 -5.93 6.40 -14.08
C GLY A 43 -6.40 5.02 -14.54
N GLY A 44 -5.50 4.17 -15.04
CA GLY A 44 -5.83 2.87 -15.63
C GLY A 44 -6.31 2.95 -17.09
N ASN A 45 -6.17 4.11 -17.74
CA ASN A 45 -6.52 4.26 -19.17
C ASN A 45 -5.33 3.87 -20.06
N ASP A 46 -5.45 2.73 -20.73
CA ASP A 46 -4.42 2.17 -21.60
C ASP A 46 -3.99 3.12 -22.73
N LYS A 47 -4.93 3.87 -23.33
CA LYS A 47 -4.62 4.83 -24.40
C LYS A 47 -3.78 5.98 -23.87
N LEU A 48 -4.12 6.51 -22.69
CA LEU A 48 -3.38 7.58 -22.06
C LEU A 48 -2.00 7.10 -21.59
N LEU A 49 -1.92 5.87 -21.05
CA LEU A 49 -0.66 5.25 -20.68
C LEU A 49 0.28 5.14 -21.89
N ALA A 50 -0.23 4.68 -23.03
CA ALA A 50 0.54 4.59 -24.28
C ALA A 50 1.02 5.94 -24.82
N ILE A 51 0.32 7.04 -24.53
CA ILE A 51 0.78 8.40 -24.87
C ILE A 51 1.90 8.82 -23.93
N LEU A 52 1.74 8.64 -22.62
CA LEU A 52 2.75 8.97 -21.61
C LEU A 52 4.06 8.21 -21.84
N ASP A 53 3.99 6.93 -22.20
CA ASP A 53 5.17 6.12 -22.47
C ASP A 53 5.98 6.60 -23.68
N LYS A 54 5.36 7.31 -24.63
CA LYS A 54 6.06 7.94 -25.77
C LYS A 54 6.78 9.25 -25.43
N MET A 55 6.54 9.80 -24.24
CA MET A 55 7.13 11.06 -23.78
C MET A 55 8.34 10.85 -22.85
N LYS A 56 8.69 9.60 -22.56
CA LYS A 56 9.91 9.21 -21.85
C LYS A 56 11.11 9.21 -22.81
#